data_AF-A0A8T4GSL2-F1
#
_entry.id   AF-A0A8T4GSL2-F1
#
_cell.length_a   1.000
_cell.length_b   1.000
_cell.length_c   1.000
_cell.angle_alpha   90.00
_cell.angle_beta   90.00
_cell.angle_gamma   90.00
#
_symmetry.space_group_name_H-M   'P 1'
#
loop_
_entity.id
_entity.type
_entity.pdbx_description
1 polymer ?
#
loop_
_entity_poly.entity_id
_entity_poly.type
_entity_poly.pdbx_seq_one_letter_code
_entity_poly.pdbx_strand_id
1 'polypeptide(L)'
;MQNSKRNSTVGVEISGKLAVFIGLFGAAWIYFDGRNQNIETADMWAVGFFIGMFIPPIIGAVVVSVLYLQKRKGGGGNASFVRQYR
;
A
#
# COMPACT_ATOMS: atom_id res chain seq x y z
N MET A 1 39.22 -0.67 -19.48
CA MET A 1 38.42 -1.85 -19.07
C MET A 1 37.32 -1.39 -18.12
N GLN A 2 36.12 -1.95 -18.31
CA GLN A 2 34.88 -1.89 -17.50
C GLN A 2 34.09 -0.56 -17.41
N ASN A 3 33.20 -0.43 -18.39
CA ASN A 3 31.85 0.12 -18.24
C ASN A 3 31.16 -0.46 -16.99
N SER A 4 31.04 0.32 -15.92
CA SER A 4 30.03 0.07 -14.89
C SER A 4 28.79 0.88 -15.25
N LYS A 5 28.06 0.44 -16.29
CA LYS A 5 26.63 0.75 -16.40
C LYS A 5 25.99 0.03 -15.22
N ARG A 6 25.92 0.71 -14.08
CA ARG A 6 25.11 0.27 -12.95
C ARG A 6 23.72 0.04 -13.51
N ASN A 7 23.30 -1.21 -13.46
CA ASN A 7 21.95 -1.62 -13.79
C ASN A 7 21.03 -0.74 -12.93
N SER A 8 20.42 0.25 -13.57
CA SER A 8 19.38 1.07 -12.97
C SER A 8 18.32 0.08 -12.53
N THR A 9 18.24 -0.20 -11.23
CA THR A 9 17.07 -0.86 -10.68
C THR A 9 15.92 0.02 -11.08
N VAL A 10 15.15 -0.40 -12.09
CA VAL A 10 13.96 0.30 -12.55
C VAL A 10 12.89 0.00 -11.50
N GLY A 11 13.12 0.49 -10.28
CA GLY A 11 12.09 0.62 -9.28
C GLY A 11 11.12 1.60 -9.91
N VAL A 12 9.94 1.10 -10.28
CA VAL A 12 8.85 1.97 -10.71
C VAL A 12 8.48 2.79 -9.48
N GLU A 13 9.14 3.92 -9.29
CA GLU A 13 8.72 4.96 -8.36
C GLU A 13 7.44 5.57 -8.94
N ILE A 14 6.33 4.92 -8.67
CA ILE A 14 5.02 5.51 -8.92
C ILE A 14 4.94 6.68 -7.94
N SER A 15 5.18 7.89 -8.47
CA SER A 15 5.03 9.11 -7.68
C SER A 15 3.63 9.13 -7.08
N GLY A 16 3.48 9.59 -5.84
CA GLY A 16 2.17 9.69 -5.19
C GLY A 16 1.15 10.48 -6.03
N LYS A 17 1.63 11.46 -6.80
CA LYS A 17 0.81 12.21 -7.78
C LYS A 17 0.25 11.32 -8.88
N LEU A 18 1.06 10.42 -9.43
CA LEU A 18 0.64 9.46 -10.45
C LEU A 18 -0.39 8.48 -9.88
N ALA A 19 -0.21 8.00 -8.65
CA ALA A 19 -1.18 7.13 -7.99
C ALA A 19 -2.54 7.82 -7.82
N VAL A 20 -2.56 9.07 -7.36
CA VAL A 20 -3.79 9.88 -7.26
C VAL A 20 -4.44 10.08 -8.63
N PHE A 21 -3.63 10.37 -9.66
CA PHE A 21 -4.14 10.54 -11.02
C PHE A 21 -4.80 9.26 -11.55
N ILE A 22 -4.18 8.09 -11.33
CA ILE A 22 -4.76 6.79 -11.70
C ILE A 22 -6.07 6.53 -10.94
N GLY A 23 -6.10 6.82 -9.63
CA GLY A 23 -7.31 6.67 -8.82
C GLY A 23 -8.46 7.53 -9.33
N LEU A 24 -8.20 8.81 -9.62
CA LEU A 24 -9.21 9.72 -10.16
C LEU A 24 -9.66 9.31 -11.57
N PHE A 25 -8.72 8.91 -12.42
CA PHE A 25 -9.03 8.45 -13.78
C PHE A 25 -9.90 7.19 -13.76
N GLY A 26 -9.57 6.21 -12.92
CA GLY A 26 -10.38 5.00 -12.75
C GLY A 26 -11.77 5.29 -12.17
N ALA A 27 -11.87 6.19 -11.19
CA ALA A 27 -13.15 6.61 -10.63
C ALA A 27 -14.02 7.32 -11.68
N ALA A 28 -13.46 8.22 -12.47
CA ALA A 28 -14.16 8.90 -13.55
C ALA A 28 -14.62 7.90 -14.62
N TRP A 29 -13.78 6.94 -15.00
CA TRP A 29 -14.13 5.88 -15.94
C TRP A 29 -15.32 5.05 -15.44
N ILE A 30 -15.28 4.59 -14.19
CA ILE A 30 -16.37 3.82 -13.57
C ILE A 30 -17.66 4.63 -13.52
N TYR A 31 -17.57 5.93 -13.23
CA TYR A 31 -18.74 6.80 -13.25
C TYR A 31 -19.37 6.86 -14.65
N PHE A 32 -18.57 7.12 -15.69
CA PHE A 32 -19.06 7.20 -17.06
C PHE A 32 -19.62 5.86 -17.55
N ASP A 33 -18.95 4.76 -17.27
CA ASP A 33 -19.41 3.42 -17.61
C ASP A 33 -20.73 3.09 -16.90
N GLY A 34 -20.81 3.35 -15.60
CA GLY A 34 -22.03 3.14 -14.82
C GLY A 34 -23.21 4.00 -15.30
N ARG A 35 -22.97 5.27 -15.65
CA ARG A 35 -24.00 6.14 -16.23
C ARG A 35 -24.46 5.67 -17.60
N ASN A 36 -23.54 5.19 -18.45
CA ASN A 36 -23.88 4.61 -19.75
C ASN A 36 -24.73 3.32 -19.62
N GLN A 37 -24.55 2.59 -18.53
CA GLN A 37 -25.34 1.40 -18.19
C GLN A 37 -26.62 1.72 -17.37
N ASN A 38 -26.98 3.00 -17.20
CA ASN A 38 -28.10 3.44 -16.37
C ASN A 38 -28.07 2.94 -14.91
N ILE A 39 -26.87 2.77 -14.35
CA ILE A 39 -26.69 2.42 -12.94
C ILE A 39 -26.87 3.69 -12.10
N GLU A 40 -27.94 3.73 -11.32
CA GLU A 40 -28.26 4.87 -10.43
C GLU A 40 -27.20 5.10 -9.35
N THR A 41 -26.48 4.04 -8.96
CA THR A 41 -25.45 4.07 -7.91
C THR A 41 -24.02 4.24 -8.46
N ALA A 42 -23.86 4.69 -9.71
CA ALA A 42 -22.54 4.88 -10.33
C ALA A 42 -21.58 5.75 -9.48
N ASP A 43 -22.11 6.76 -8.79
CA ASP A 43 -21.35 7.59 -7.84
C ASP A 43 -20.77 6.78 -6.67
N MET A 44 -21.56 5.87 -6.09
CA MET A 44 -21.12 5.01 -4.99
C MET A 44 -20.01 4.06 -5.46
N TRP A 45 -20.12 3.52 -6.67
CA TRP A 45 -19.10 2.65 -7.25
C TRP A 45 -17.79 3.40 -7.53
N ALA A 46 -17.86 4.61 -8.09
CA ALA A 46 -16.68 5.43 -8.35
C ALA A 46 -15.96 5.84 -7.05
N VAL A 47 -16.72 6.27 -6.04
CA VAL A 47 -16.18 6.61 -4.71
C VAL A 47 -15.61 5.37 -4.02
N GLY A 48 -16.34 4.25 -4.09
CA GLY A 48 -15.91 2.97 -3.52
C GLY A 48 -14.61 2.46 -4.13
N PHE A 49 -14.44 2.61 -5.44
CA PHE A 49 -13.19 2.31 -6.13
C PHE A 49 -12.04 3.18 -5.62
N PHE A 50 -12.24 4.50 -5.57
CA PHE A 50 -11.20 5.43 -5.13
C PHE A 50 -10.77 5.15 -3.69
N ILE A 51 -11.71 5.04 -2.76
CA ILE A 51 -11.44 4.73 -1.36
C ILE A 51 -10.80 3.34 -1.23
N GLY A 52 -11.32 2.35 -1.96
CA GLY A 52 -10.82 0.98 -1.98
C GLY A 52 -9.40 0.84 -2.53
N MET A 53 -8.95 1.76 -3.38
CA MET A 53 -7.57 1.79 -3.86
C MET A 53 -6.57 2.25 -2.78
N PHE A 54 -6.95 3.20 -1.93
CA PHE A 54 -6.01 3.85 -1.01
C PHE A 54 -6.12 3.35 0.43
N ILE A 55 -7.33 3.11 0.94
CA ILE A 55 -7.54 2.81 2.36
C ILE A 55 -7.00 1.43 2.75
N PRO A 56 -7.27 0.32 2.04
CA PRO A 56 -6.78 -0.99 2.43
C PRO A 56 -5.25 -1.10 2.51
N PRO A 57 -4.46 -0.57 1.57
CA PRO A 57 -2.99 -0.55 1.69
C PRO A 57 -2.49 0.22 2.91
N ILE A 58 -3.11 1.37 3.23
CA ILE A 58 -2.74 2.17 4.41
C ILE A 58 -3.03 1.38 5.69
N ILE A 59 -4.23 0.80 5.80
CA ILE A 59 -4.59 -0.04 6.96
C ILE A 59 -3.62 -1.21 7.09
N GLY A 60 -3.32 -1.89 5.98
CA GLY A 60 -2.37 -3.00 5.96
C GLY A 60 -0.98 -2.60 6.47
N ALA A 61 -0.45 -1.46 6.00
CA ALA A 61 0.84 -0.94 6.45
C ALA A 61 0.86 -0.63 7.94
N VAL A 62 -0.22 -0.03 8.48
CA VAL A 62 -0.35 0.28 9.91
C VAL A 62 -0.38 -0.99 10.75
N VAL A 63 -1.24 -1.96 10.39
CA VAL A 63 -1.37 -3.24 11.12
C VAL A 63 -0.03 -3.97 11.16
N VAL A 64 0.63 -4.12 10.02
CA VAL A 64 1.95 -4.77 9.93
C VAL A 64 2.98 -4.04 10.79
N SER A 65 2.99 -2.70 10.77
CA SER A 65 3.92 -1.90 11.58
C SER A 65 3.72 -2.13 13.08
N VAL A 66 2.47 -2.16 13.55
CA VAL A 66 2.13 -2.41 14.96
C VAL A 66 2.57 -3.83 15.37
N LEU A 67 2.21 -4.83 14.57
CA LEU A 67 2.59 -6.22 14.83
C LEU A 67 4.11 -6.41 14.85
N TYR A 68 4.82 -5.75 13.93
CA TYR A 68 6.27 -5.76 13.87
C TYR A 68 6.89 -5.16 15.14
N LEU A 69 6.39 -4.02 15.61
CA LEU A 69 6.88 -3.37 16.83
C LEU A 69 6.58 -4.19 18.09
N GLN A 70 5.41 -4.83 18.18
CA GLN A 70 5.07 -5.74 19.27
C GLN A 70 6.03 -6.94 19.30
N LYS A 71 6.26 -7.58 18.15
CA LYS A 71 7.20 -8.70 18.03
C LYS A 71 8.63 -8.29 18.39
N ARG A 72 9.07 -7.11 17.96
CA ARG A 72 10.39 -6.55 18.29
C ARG A 72 10.55 -6.31 19.80
N LYS A 73 9.53 -5.79 20.47
CA LYS A 73 9.54 -5.56 21.93
C LYS A 73 9.49 -6.86 22.73
N GLY A 74 8.74 -7.87 22.28
CA GLY A 74 8.66 -9.19 22.92
C GLY A 74 9.95 -10.03 22.80
N GLY A 75 10.77 -9.82 21.76
CA GLY A 75 12.03 -10.54 21.54
C GLY A 75 13.25 -9.99 22.28
N GLY A 76 13.18 -8.78 22.84
CA GLY A 76 14.31 -8.13 23.53
C GLY A 76 14.42 -8.41 25.03
N GLY A 77 13.39 -8.99 25.65
CA GLY A 77 13.32 -9.19 27.10
C GLY A 77 13.72 -10.58 27.62
N ASN A 78 13.88 -11.58 26.75
CA ASN A 78 14.13 -12.98 27.17
C ASN A 78 15.51 -13.53 26.80
N ALA A 79 16.38 -12.73 26.15
CA ALA A 79 17.77 -13.12 25.90
C ALA A 79 18.69 -12.97 27.15
N SER A 80 18.16 -12.44 28.25
CA SER A 80 18.90 -12.23 29.51
C SER A 80 18.79 -13.39 30.50
N PHE A 81 17.87 -14.35 30.29
CA PHE A 81 17.59 -15.39 31.30
C PHE A 81 18.39 -16.69 31.12
N VAL A 82 19.08 -16.89 29.99
CA VAL A 82 19.78 -18.16 29.67
C VAL A 82 21.27 -18.12 30.03
N ARG A 83 21.77 -17.06 30.68
CA ARG A 83 23.19 -16.91 31.06
C ARG A 83 23.47 -16.96 32.56
N GLN A 84 22.49 -17.35 33.39
CA GLN A 84 22.61 -17.39 34.85
C GLN A 84 22.49 -18.79 35.48
N TYR A 85 22.42 -19.85 34.68
CA TYR A 85 22.49 -21.24 35.17
C TYR A 85 23.78 -21.93 34.70
N ARG A 86 24.94 -21.38 35.09
CA ARG A 86 26.22 -22.08 35.06
C ARG A 86 26.85 -22.03 36.44
#